data_AF-A0A1A8GSS3-F1
#
_entry.id   AF-A0A1A8GSS3-F1
#
_cell.length_a   1.000
_cell.length_b   1.000
_cell.length_c   1.000
_cell.angle_alpha   90.00
_cell.angle_beta   90.00
_cell.angle_gamma   90.00
#
_symmetry.space_group_name_H-M   'P 1'
#
loop_
_entity.id
_entity.type
_entity.pdbx_description
1 polymer ?
#
loop_
_entity_poly.entity_id
_entity_poly.type
_entity_poly.pdbx_seq_one_letter_code
_entity_poly.pdbx_strand_id
1 'polypeptide(L)'
;MADSLDRSSKISSLKESVVKKLCEVLDKSNNKGWRKLGEIVGSDKRFKVSSDDMEMCSLRVLEVEGSPSLMLLRLMGERGCTTGHLIDYLQTLSNSEALQCLKPPALQILIQPQSAALMCGHNLRLSCYAVGRSPLQYRWFKSREEVPHGATPELLISPVRLKDAGFYICRINSGDVCEFSQWAQVDVLNGSTPCASGQSYHSVDGRMKVVIQPQSQHLHAGEALLLECGAVGRPIPRYQWYRNGVLIPNATKRKLVVPSEQNPTRHPTLTSTRHRCLDD
;
A
#
# COMPACT_ATOMS: atom_id res chain seq x y z
N MET A 1 3.45 21.77 -18.59
CA MET A 1 2.08 21.84 -19.18
C MET A 1 1.48 20.44 -19.11
N ALA A 2 0.52 20.18 -18.22
CA ALA A 2 -0.28 18.95 -18.19
C ALA A 2 -1.47 19.12 -17.22
N ASP A 3 -2.38 20.03 -17.56
CA ASP A 3 -3.56 20.38 -16.72
C ASP A 3 -4.85 19.68 -17.20
N SER A 4 -4.74 18.56 -17.91
CA SER A 4 -5.90 18.00 -18.59
C SER A 4 -6.70 17.08 -17.66
N LEU A 5 -7.48 17.67 -16.73
CA LEU A 5 -8.84 17.17 -16.61
C LEU A 5 -9.45 17.22 -18.01
N ASP A 6 -10.21 16.19 -18.36
CA ASP A 6 -10.93 16.21 -19.62
C ASP A 6 -11.96 17.34 -19.56
N ARG A 7 -11.60 18.51 -20.11
CA ARG A 7 -12.44 19.72 -20.11
C ARG A 7 -13.74 19.50 -20.88
N SER A 8 -13.82 18.47 -21.71
CA SER A 8 -15.01 18.11 -22.48
C SER A 8 -16.00 17.24 -21.72
N SER A 9 -15.57 16.58 -20.63
CA SER A 9 -16.44 15.77 -19.78
C SER A 9 -17.58 16.58 -19.17
N LYS A 10 -18.78 16.00 -19.06
CA LYS A 10 -19.92 16.65 -18.39
C LYS A 10 -19.64 16.78 -16.89
N ILE A 11 -20.09 17.87 -16.26
CA ILE A 11 -19.97 18.04 -14.79
C ILE A 11 -20.63 16.87 -14.04
N SER A 12 -21.72 16.30 -14.58
CA SER A 12 -22.39 15.13 -14.01
C SER A 12 -21.56 13.85 -14.00
N SER A 13 -20.43 13.81 -14.72
CA SER A 13 -19.48 12.69 -14.71
C SER A 13 -18.36 12.84 -13.67
N LEU A 14 -18.31 13.96 -12.94
CA LEU A 14 -17.35 14.15 -11.87
C LEU A 14 -17.57 13.10 -10.77
N LYS A 15 -16.46 12.62 -10.19
CA LYS A 15 -16.51 11.66 -9.08
C LYS A 15 -17.23 12.28 -7.88
N GLU A 16 -18.02 11.48 -7.18
CA GLU A 16 -18.75 11.90 -5.99
C GLU A 16 -17.87 12.58 -4.93
N SER A 17 -16.64 12.06 -4.72
CA SER A 17 -15.67 12.65 -3.79
C SER A 17 -15.18 14.04 -4.21
N VAL A 18 -15.14 14.33 -5.51
CA VAL A 18 -14.81 15.66 -6.05
C VAL A 18 -15.99 16.61 -5.88
N VAL A 19 -17.20 16.15 -6.22
CA VAL A 19 -18.44 16.92 -6.07
C VAL A 19 -18.66 17.31 -4.61
N LYS A 20 -18.49 16.38 -3.67
CA LYS A 20 -18.62 16.64 -2.24
C LYS A 20 -17.68 17.75 -1.77
N LYS A 21 -16.39 17.67 -2.12
CA LYS A 21 -15.41 18.72 -1.77
C LYS A 21 -15.75 20.07 -2.39
N LEU A 22 -16.17 20.10 -3.66
CA LEU A 22 -16.62 21.32 -4.31
C LEU A 22 -17.80 21.95 -3.57
N CYS A 23 -18.78 21.14 -3.16
CA CYS A 23 -19.95 21.62 -2.45
C CYS A 23 -19.57 22.19 -1.09
N GLU A 24 -18.74 21.48 -0.33
CA GLU A 24 -18.21 21.96 0.96
C GLU A 24 -17.53 23.32 0.85
N VAL A 25 -16.74 23.55 -0.21
CA VAL A 25 -16.05 24.83 -0.45
C VAL A 25 -17.03 25.93 -0.87
N LEU A 26 -17.93 25.63 -1.82
CA LEU A 26 -18.83 26.61 -2.42
C LEU A 26 -19.97 27.02 -1.48
N ASP A 27 -20.43 26.12 -0.59
CA ASP A 27 -21.48 26.43 0.38
C ASP A 27 -20.96 27.24 1.57
N LYS A 28 -19.69 27.04 1.96
CA LYS A 28 -19.06 27.80 3.06
C LYS A 28 -18.51 29.17 2.64
N SER A 29 -18.37 29.41 1.33
CA SER A 29 -17.77 30.63 0.80
C SER A 29 -18.78 31.78 0.72
N ASN A 30 -18.59 32.86 1.49
CA ASN A 30 -19.51 34.01 1.49
C ASN A 30 -19.48 34.82 0.18
N ASN A 31 -18.29 35.24 -0.27
CA ASN A 31 -18.15 36.15 -1.43
C ASN A 31 -17.70 35.44 -2.71
N LYS A 32 -17.35 34.15 -2.61
CA LYS A 32 -16.85 33.32 -3.71
C LYS A 32 -17.56 31.96 -3.77
N GLY A 33 -18.78 31.90 -3.25
CA GLY A 33 -19.57 30.68 -3.13
C GLY A 33 -20.52 30.44 -4.29
N TRP A 34 -21.41 29.48 -4.09
CA TRP A 34 -22.38 29.02 -5.10
C TRP A 34 -23.27 30.15 -5.64
N ARG A 35 -23.64 31.15 -4.82
CA ARG A 35 -24.51 32.25 -5.26
C ARG A 35 -23.83 33.09 -6.33
N LYS A 36 -22.57 33.46 -6.12
CA LYS A 36 -21.76 34.19 -7.10
C LYS A 36 -21.42 33.35 -8.32
N LEU A 37 -21.18 32.04 -8.14
CA LEU A 37 -21.05 31.12 -9.26
C LEU A 37 -22.31 31.13 -10.14
N GLY A 38 -23.50 31.04 -9.54
CA GLY A 38 -24.77 31.09 -10.25
C GLY A 38 -25.02 32.40 -11.01
N GLU A 39 -24.63 33.55 -10.44
CA GLU A 39 -24.67 34.85 -11.13
C GLU A 39 -23.77 34.88 -12.39
N ILE A 40 -22.55 34.35 -12.28
CA ILE A 40 -21.61 34.24 -13.40
C ILE A 40 -22.18 33.33 -14.49
N VAL A 41 -22.69 32.16 -14.11
CA VAL A 41 -23.29 31.18 -15.03
C VAL A 41 -24.53 31.76 -15.71
N GLY A 42 -25.39 32.47 -14.96
CA GLY A 42 -26.60 33.11 -15.47
C GLY A 42 -26.32 34.20 -16.52
N SER A 43 -25.12 34.77 -16.53
CA SER A 43 -24.67 35.72 -17.54
C SER A 43 -24.22 35.02 -18.85
N ASP A 44 -23.94 33.72 -18.82
CA ASP A 44 -23.62 32.94 -20.02
C ASP A 44 -24.90 32.58 -20.79
N LYS A 45 -24.98 33.01 -22.05
CA LYS A 45 -26.15 32.78 -22.92
C LYS A 45 -26.44 31.30 -23.17
N ARG A 46 -25.44 30.43 -23.04
CA ARG A 46 -25.54 28.98 -23.29
C ARG A 46 -26.14 28.24 -22.11
N PHE A 47 -25.89 28.72 -20.89
CA PHE A 47 -26.21 28.03 -19.65
C PHE A 47 -26.94 29.01 -18.72
N LYS A 48 -28.09 29.53 -19.15
CA LYS A 48 -28.87 30.47 -18.36
C LYS A 48 -29.32 29.81 -17.06
N VAL A 49 -28.98 30.41 -15.92
CA VAL A 49 -29.52 30.10 -14.59
C VAL A 49 -30.41 31.28 -14.20
N SER A 50 -31.71 31.02 -14.02
CA SER A 50 -32.71 32.04 -13.72
C SER A 50 -32.70 32.42 -12.24
N SER A 51 -33.43 33.49 -11.88
CA SER A 51 -33.66 33.82 -10.47
C SER A 51 -34.38 32.68 -9.73
N ASP A 52 -35.36 32.04 -10.38
CA ASP A 52 -36.12 30.93 -9.81
C ASP A 52 -35.23 29.70 -9.55
N ASP A 53 -34.29 29.41 -10.47
CA ASP A 53 -33.29 28.35 -10.26
C ASP A 53 -32.43 28.64 -9.02
N MET A 54 -32.01 29.90 -8.85
CA MET A 54 -31.19 30.32 -7.71
C MET A 54 -31.95 30.24 -6.39
N GLU A 55 -33.24 30.57 -6.40
CA GLU A 55 -34.13 30.40 -5.25
C GLU A 55 -34.28 28.91 -4.90
N MET A 56 -34.53 28.05 -5.89
CA MET A 56 -34.61 26.59 -5.72
C MET A 56 -33.31 26.02 -5.13
N CYS A 57 -32.15 26.47 -5.59
CA CYS A 57 -30.86 26.08 -5.02
C CYS A 57 -30.78 26.51 -3.54
N SER A 58 -31.19 27.74 -3.22
CA SER A 58 -31.10 28.27 -1.85
C SER A 58 -31.96 27.48 -0.85
N LEU A 59 -33.13 26.99 -1.27
CA LEU A 59 -34.06 26.23 -0.43
C LEU A 59 -33.49 24.88 0.02
N ARG A 60 -32.44 24.37 -0.64
CA ARG A 60 -31.78 23.12 -0.24
C ARG A 60 -31.19 23.17 1.17
N VAL A 61 -30.88 24.36 1.70
CA VAL A 61 -30.39 24.51 3.08
C VAL A 61 -31.42 24.06 4.14
N LEU A 62 -32.70 23.95 3.76
CA LEU A 62 -33.79 23.50 4.65
C LEU A 62 -33.81 21.98 4.85
N GLU A 63 -33.02 21.24 4.07
CA GLU A 63 -32.90 19.79 4.20
C GLU A 63 -31.63 19.41 4.97
N VAL A 64 -31.70 18.35 5.79
CA VAL A 64 -30.60 17.90 6.66
C VAL A 64 -29.30 17.60 5.90
N GLU A 65 -29.41 17.04 4.70
CA GLU A 65 -28.26 16.74 3.82
C GLU A 65 -28.29 17.58 2.53
N GLY A 66 -29.07 18.67 2.52
CA GLY A 66 -29.21 19.50 1.34
C GLY A 66 -28.02 20.43 1.14
N SER A 67 -27.64 20.61 -0.13
CA SER A 67 -26.55 21.51 -0.54
C SER A 67 -27.02 22.39 -1.70
N PRO A 68 -27.02 23.72 -1.54
CA PRO A 68 -27.32 24.66 -2.63
C PRO A 68 -26.35 24.52 -3.81
N SER A 69 -25.05 24.39 -3.54
CA SER A 69 -24.05 24.18 -4.59
C SER A 69 -24.25 22.86 -5.34
N LEU A 70 -24.62 21.77 -4.66
CA LEU A 70 -24.91 20.50 -5.33
C LEU A 70 -26.08 20.63 -6.31
N MET A 71 -27.16 21.32 -5.91
CA MET A 71 -28.29 21.56 -6.80
C MET A 71 -27.88 22.42 -8.00
N LEU A 72 -27.12 23.48 -7.77
CA LEU A 72 -26.60 24.32 -8.85
C LEU A 72 -25.73 23.51 -9.83
N LEU A 73 -24.81 22.68 -9.33
CA LEU A 73 -23.96 21.82 -10.16
C LEU A 73 -24.77 20.80 -10.97
N ARG A 74 -25.86 20.25 -10.40
CA ARG A 74 -26.80 19.38 -11.12
C ARG A 74 -27.50 20.12 -12.25
N LEU A 75 -28.08 21.29 -11.98
CA LEU A 75 -28.73 22.13 -13.00
C LEU A 75 -27.76 22.50 -14.13
N MET A 76 -26.52 22.88 -13.78
CA MET A 76 -25.46 23.13 -14.76
C MET A 76 -25.19 21.88 -15.62
N GLY A 77 -25.07 20.71 -15.00
CA GLY A 77 -24.85 19.44 -15.71
C GLY A 77 -26.00 19.03 -16.64
N GLU A 78 -27.24 19.20 -16.20
CA GLU A 78 -28.46 18.97 -17.00
C GLU A 78 -28.51 19.88 -18.22
N ARG A 79 -28.05 21.12 -18.09
CA ARG A 79 -27.92 22.09 -19.18
C ARG A 79 -26.69 21.86 -20.06
N GLY A 80 -25.93 20.80 -19.81
CA GLY A 80 -24.78 20.43 -20.64
C GLY A 80 -23.49 21.19 -20.31
N CYS A 81 -23.38 21.82 -19.14
CA CYS A 81 -22.10 22.36 -18.71
C CYS A 81 -21.06 21.24 -18.60
N THR A 82 -19.88 21.51 -19.14
CA THR A 82 -18.73 20.62 -19.04
C THR A 82 -17.84 21.04 -17.87
N THR A 83 -16.94 20.16 -17.48
CA THR A 83 -15.89 20.42 -16.51
C THR A 83 -15.05 21.63 -16.93
N GLY A 84 -14.80 21.81 -18.22
CA GLY A 84 -14.10 22.99 -18.76
C GLY A 84 -14.84 24.29 -18.46
N HIS A 85 -16.16 24.34 -18.71
CA HIS A 85 -16.98 25.51 -18.37
C HIS A 85 -16.94 25.80 -16.87
N LEU A 86 -17.08 24.77 -16.02
CA LEU A 86 -16.99 24.94 -14.57
C LEU A 86 -15.65 25.52 -14.14
N ILE A 87 -14.54 25.04 -14.70
CA ILE A 87 -13.20 25.58 -14.42
C ILE A 87 -13.14 27.07 -14.78
N ASP A 88 -13.63 27.48 -15.94
CA ASP A 88 -13.59 28.87 -16.40
C ASP A 88 -14.43 29.79 -15.50
N TYR A 89 -15.60 29.33 -15.04
CA TYR A 89 -16.42 30.09 -14.09
C TYR A 89 -15.74 30.19 -12.72
N LEU A 90 -15.14 29.12 -12.22
CA LEU A 90 -14.43 29.13 -10.93
C LEU A 90 -13.16 30.00 -10.98
N GLN A 91 -12.51 30.11 -12.14
CA GLN A 91 -11.42 31.06 -12.39
C GLN A 91 -11.93 32.50 -12.37
N THR A 92 -13.05 32.79 -13.04
CA THR A 92 -13.70 34.12 -13.01
C THR A 92 -14.08 34.52 -11.58
N LEU A 93 -14.58 33.56 -10.80
CA LEU A 93 -14.88 33.70 -9.37
C LEU A 93 -13.63 33.86 -8.50
N SER A 94 -12.43 33.59 -9.04
CA SER A 94 -11.16 33.58 -8.31
C SER A 94 -11.21 32.70 -7.05
N ASN A 95 -11.88 31.54 -7.14
CA ASN A 95 -11.97 30.54 -6.07
C ASN A 95 -10.93 29.43 -6.30
N SER A 96 -9.72 29.64 -5.78
CA SER A 96 -8.60 28.71 -5.92
C SER A 96 -8.83 27.37 -5.22
N GLU A 97 -9.58 27.35 -4.12
CA GLU A 97 -9.87 26.14 -3.35
C GLU A 97 -10.82 25.21 -4.12
N ALA A 98 -11.88 25.77 -4.73
CA ALA A 98 -12.77 25.02 -5.60
C ALA A 98 -12.03 24.51 -6.85
N LEU A 99 -11.15 25.32 -7.45
CA LEU A 99 -10.29 24.89 -8.55
C LEU A 99 -9.36 23.73 -8.14
N GLN A 100 -8.83 23.76 -6.92
CA GLN A 100 -7.97 22.69 -6.41
C GLN A 100 -8.73 21.37 -6.23
N CYS A 101 -10.03 21.42 -5.93
CA CYS A 101 -10.87 20.22 -5.82
C CYS A 101 -11.01 19.49 -7.16
N LEU A 102 -10.95 20.22 -8.27
CA LEU A 102 -11.01 19.65 -9.62
C LEU A 102 -9.68 19.04 -10.05
N LYS A 103 -8.53 19.48 -9.52
CA LYS A 103 -7.23 18.94 -9.93
C LYS A 103 -7.06 17.48 -9.47
N PRO A 104 -6.46 16.61 -10.30
CA PRO A 104 -6.16 15.25 -9.88
C PRO A 104 -5.16 15.29 -8.73
N PRO A 105 -5.22 14.35 -7.77
CA PRO A 105 -4.22 14.26 -6.72
C PRO A 105 -2.84 14.01 -7.34
N ALA A 106 -1.80 14.56 -6.70
CA ALA A 106 -0.43 14.21 -7.03
C ALA A 106 -0.22 12.70 -6.84
N LEU A 107 0.69 12.11 -7.63
CA LEU A 107 1.03 10.71 -7.46
C LEU A 107 1.65 10.51 -6.07
N GLN A 108 1.02 9.66 -5.25
CA GLN A 108 1.48 9.32 -3.92
C GLN A 108 1.17 7.86 -3.60
N ILE A 109 2.19 7.13 -3.14
CA ILE A 109 2.03 5.76 -2.65
C ILE A 109 1.49 5.81 -1.21
N LEU A 110 0.31 5.24 -1.00
CA LEU A 110 -0.39 5.20 0.29
C LEU A 110 -0.09 3.92 1.08
N ILE A 111 0.06 2.79 0.38
CA ILE A 111 0.36 1.50 0.99
C ILE A 111 1.66 0.99 0.39
N GLN A 112 2.66 0.77 1.24
CA GLN A 112 3.95 0.21 0.88
C GLN A 112 3.92 -1.32 1.03
N PRO A 113 4.68 -2.07 0.21
CA PRO A 113 4.79 -3.50 0.37
C PRO A 113 5.56 -3.84 1.65
N GLN A 114 5.07 -4.85 2.38
CA GLN A 114 5.68 -5.31 3.61
C GLN A 114 6.52 -6.57 3.35
N SER A 115 7.76 -6.58 3.87
CA SER A 115 8.64 -7.75 3.85
C SER A 115 8.00 -8.95 4.58
N ALA A 116 8.27 -10.15 4.10
CA ALA A 116 7.64 -11.37 4.60
C ALA A 116 8.61 -12.56 4.56
N ALA A 117 8.54 -13.42 5.57
CA ALA A 117 9.10 -14.77 5.52
C ALA A 117 7.97 -15.79 5.48
N LEU A 118 8.07 -16.77 4.57
CA LEU A 118 7.06 -17.81 4.40
C LEU A 118 7.69 -19.16 4.03
N MET A 119 6.94 -20.24 4.25
CA MET A 119 7.36 -21.58 3.84
C MET A 119 7.11 -21.78 2.34
N CYS A 120 7.98 -22.54 1.69
CA CYS A 120 7.77 -23.02 0.33
C CYS A 120 6.39 -23.71 0.23
N GLY A 121 5.67 -23.48 -0.87
CA GLY A 121 4.31 -23.99 -1.07
C GLY A 121 3.19 -23.04 -0.61
N HIS A 122 3.50 -21.98 0.13
CA HIS A 122 2.49 -21.02 0.61
C HIS A 122 2.20 -19.91 -0.40
N ASN A 123 1.28 -19.00 -0.04
CA ASN A 123 0.86 -17.90 -0.90
C ASN A 123 1.49 -16.60 -0.42
N LEU A 124 2.21 -15.92 -1.32
CA LEU A 124 2.70 -14.57 -1.11
C LEU A 124 1.71 -13.57 -1.72
N ARG A 125 1.38 -12.55 -0.92
CA ARG A 125 0.77 -11.30 -1.35
C ARG A 125 1.68 -10.14 -0.96
N LEU A 126 2.05 -9.30 -1.92
CA LEU A 126 2.62 -7.97 -1.69
C LEU A 126 1.62 -6.93 -2.21
N SER A 127 1.41 -5.86 -1.46
CA SER A 127 0.42 -4.83 -1.78
C SER A 127 1.10 -3.48 -1.92
N CYS A 128 0.80 -2.79 -3.01
CA CYS A 128 1.25 -1.43 -3.27
C CYS A 128 0.06 -0.64 -3.81
N TYR A 129 -0.42 0.35 -3.05
CA TYR A 129 -1.56 1.17 -3.46
C TYR A 129 -1.17 2.63 -3.49
N ALA A 130 -1.58 3.33 -4.55
CA ALA A 130 -1.32 4.74 -4.74
C ALA A 130 -2.58 5.51 -5.16
N VAL A 131 -2.52 6.81 -4.94
CA VAL A 131 -3.43 7.79 -5.52
C VAL A 131 -2.68 8.63 -6.54
N GLY A 132 -3.39 9.13 -7.54
CA GLY A 132 -2.82 9.96 -8.59
C GLY A 132 -3.82 10.18 -9.72
N ARG A 133 -3.35 10.73 -10.83
CA ARG A 133 -4.14 10.84 -12.06
C ARG A 133 -4.36 9.43 -12.65
N SER A 134 -5.63 9.12 -12.93
CA SER A 134 -6.05 7.84 -13.52
C SER A 134 -5.82 7.82 -15.04
N PRO A 135 -5.52 6.65 -15.65
CA PRO A 135 -5.26 5.37 -15.01
C PRO A 135 -3.85 5.29 -14.39
N LEU A 136 -3.76 4.68 -13.21
CA LEU A 136 -2.48 4.32 -12.60
C LEU A 136 -2.00 2.99 -13.19
N GLN A 137 -0.74 2.94 -13.61
CA GLN A 137 -0.12 1.72 -14.15
C GLN A 137 0.87 1.17 -13.13
N TYR A 138 0.70 -0.09 -12.74
CA TYR A 138 1.55 -0.78 -11.78
C TYR A 138 2.51 -1.71 -12.51
N ARG A 139 3.72 -1.86 -11.98
CA ARG A 139 4.69 -2.84 -12.46
C ARG A 139 5.58 -3.31 -11.32
N TRP A 140 5.60 -4.60 -11.05
CA TRP A 140 6.46 -5.21 -10.05
C TRP A 140 7.78 -5.66 -10.65
N PHE A 141 8.85 -5.42 -9.89
CA PHE A 141 10.19 -5.89 -10.21
C PHE A 141 10.69 -6.74 -9.06
N LYS A 142 11.42 -7.79 -9.42
CA LYS A 142 12.24 -8.56 -8.49
C LYS A 142 13.70 -8.28 -8.84
N SER A 143 14.41 -7.63 -7.92
CA SER A 143 15.74 -7.09 -8.18
C SER A 143 15.74 -6.16 -9.41
N ARG A 144 16.20 -6.62 -10.58
CA ARG A 144 16.28 -5.82 -11.83
C ARG A 144 15.35 -6.33 -12.93
N GLU A 145 14.61 -7.40 -12.69
CA GLU A 145 13.75 -8.05 -13.69
C GLU A 145 12.27 -7.79 -13.39
N GLU A 146 11.48 -7.56 -14.44
CA GLU A 146 10.04 -7.43 -14.32
C GLU A 146 9.42 -8.79 -13.94
N VAL A 147 8.52 -8.77 -12.96
CA VAL A 147 7.80 -9.98 -12.54
C VAL A 147 6.65 -10.23 -13.52
N PRO A 148 6.56 -11.44 -14.12
CA PRO A 148 5.45 -11.80 -15.00
C PRO A 148 4.11 -11.61 -14.30
N HIS A 149 3.14 -11.04 -15.01
CA HIS A 149 1.80 -10.73 -14.48
C HIS A 149 1.79 -9.79 -13.25
N GLY A 150 2.89 -9.11 -12.97
CA GLY A 150 3.01 -8.12 -11.91
C GLY A 150 2.53 -6.73 -12.32
N ALA A 151 1.40 -6.62 -13.02
CA ALA A 151 0.87 -5.35 -13.53
C ALA A 151 -0.27 -4.75 -12.67
N THR A 152 -0.46 -5.28 -11.47
CA THR A 152 -1.57 -4.96 -10.55
C THR A 152 -1.06 -4.37 -9.22
N PRO A 153 -1.91 -3.65 -8.45
CA PRO A 153 -1.56 -3.16 -7.12
C PRO A 153 -1.13 -4.27 -6.15
N GLU A 154 -1.69 -5.47 -6.30
CA GLU A 154 -1.27 -6.65 -5.55
C GLU A 154 -0.44 -7.58 -6.44
N LEU A 155 0.73 -8.02 -5.96
CA LEU A 155 1.48 -9.12 -6.54
C LEU A 155 1.16 -10.40 -5.77
N LEU A 156 0.64 -11.40 -6.47
CA LEU A 156 0.30 -12.71 -5.92
C LEU A 156 1.23 -13.78 -6.50
N ILE A 157 1.94 -14.51 -5.64
CA ILE A 157 2.73 -15.67 -6.03
C ILE A 157 2.22 -16.87 -5.22
N SER A 158 1.68 -17.86 -5.93
CA SER A 158 1.03 -19.02 -5.33
C SER A 158 1.18 -20.25 -6.23
N PRO A 159 1.84 -21.33 -5.79
CA PRO A 159 2.64 -21.43 -4.57
C PRO A 159 3.99 -20.73 -4.73
N VAL A 160 4.54 -20.17 -3.64
CA VAL A 160 5.93 -19.70 -3.63
C VAL A 160 6.92 -20.86 -3.62
N ARG A 161 8.08 -20.62 -4.23
CA ARG A 161 9.23 -21.51 -4.28
C ARG A 161 10.48 -20.79 -3.78
N LEU A 162 11.53 -21.54 -3.50
CA LEU A 162 12.83 -20.98 -3.08
C LEU A 162 13.35 -19.91 -4.05
N LYS A 163 13.13 -20.11 -5.36
CA LYS A 163 13.52 -19.14 -6.39
C LYS A 163 12.75 -17.82 -6.32
N ASP A 164 11.66 -17.72 -5.58
CA ASP A 164 10.86 -16.51 -5.43
C ASP A 164 11.40 -15.62 -4.29
N ALA A 165 12.33 -16.12 -3.46
CA ALA A 165 13.00 -15.30 -2.45
C ALA A 165 13.80 -14.16 -3.11
N GLY A 166 13.81 -12.97 -2.50
CA GLY A 166 14.53 -11.79 -3.00
C GLY A 166 13.86 -10.47 -2.64
N PHE A 167 14.34 -9.39 -3.26
CA PHE A 167 13.84 -8.03 -3.04
C PHE A 167 12.87 -7.62 -4.14
N TYR A 168 11.69 -7.14 -3.74
CA TYR A 168 10.63 -6.70 -4.63
C TYR A 168 10.39 -5.20 -4.48
N ILE A 169 10.12 -4.54 -5.60
CA ILE A 169 9.75 -3.13 -5.65
C ILE A 169 8.62 -2.95 -6.66
N CYS A 170 7.69 -2.05 -6.36
CA CYS A 170 6.61 -1.68 -7.26
C CYS A 170 6.88 -0.30 -7.85
N ARG A 171 6.80 -0.18 -9.17
CA ARG A 171 6.79 1.10 -9.88
C ARG A 171 5.35 1.43 -10.24
N ILE A 172 4.96 2.68 -9.99
CA ILE A 172 3.66 3.21 -10.39
C ILE A 172 3.87 4.38 -11.33
N ASN A 173 3.19 4.38 -12.48
CA ASN A 173 3.14 5.52 -13.39
C ASN A 173 1.76 6.17 -13.35
N SER A 174 1.74 7.50 -13.40
CA SER A 174 0.55 8.35 -13.51
C SER A 174 0.80 9.39 -14.61
N GLY A 175 0.43 9.05 -15.85
CA GLY A 175 0.86 9.80 -17.03
C GLY A 175 2.39 9.78 -17.15
N ASP A 176 3.00 10.96 -17.19
CA ASP A 176 4.46 11.13 -17.36
C ASP A 176 5.24 11.07 -16.04
N VAL A 177 4.55 11.00 -14.90
CA VAL A 177 5.17 10.93 -13.56
C VAL A 177 5.25 9.47 -13.13
N CYS A 178 6.36 9.08 -12.51
CA CYS A 178 6.51 7.76 -11.90
C CYS A 178 7.09 7.83 -10.50
N GLU A 179 6.63 6.92 -9.64
CA GLU A 179 7.10 6.75 -8.27
C GLU A 179 7.42 5.28 -8.02
N PHE A 180 8.38 5.03 -7.12
CA PHE A 180 8.78 3.69 -6.69
C PHE A 180 8.41 3.48 -5.24
N SER A 181 7.90 2.29 -4.93
CA SER A 181 7.67 1.86 -3.55
C SER A 181 8.98 1.67 -2.80
N GLN A 182 8.87 1.47 -1.49
CA GLN A 182 9.96 0.88 -0.72
C GLN A 182 10.21 -0.56 -1.17
N TRP A 183 11.44 -1.03 -0.93
CA TRP A 183 11.79 -2.43 -1.16
C TRP A 183 11.15 -3.33 -0.09
N ALA A 184 10.56 -4.43 -0.53
CA ALA A 184 10.10 -5.51 0.34
C ALA A 184 10.97 -6.76 0.14
N GLN A 185 11.52 -7.29 1.22
CA GLN A 185 12.26 -8.55 1.21
C GLN A 185 11.29 -9.72 1.38
N VAL A 186 11.46 -10.74 0.54
CA VAL A 186 10.75 -12.00 0.63
C VAL A 186 11.74 -13.11 0.93
N ASP A 187 11.58 -13.77 2.07
CA ASP A 187 12.33 -14.96 2.45
C ASP A 187 11.44 -16.19 2.29
N VAL A 188 11.97 -17.23 1.62
CA VAL A 188 11.27 -18.50 1.44
C VAL A 188 12.06 -19.60 2.13
N LEU A 189 11.45 -20.21 3.14
CA LEU A 189 12.02 -21.30 3.92
C LEU A 189 11.65 -22.66 3.32
N ASN A 190 12.57 -23.62 3.36
CA ASN A 190 12.28 -25.01 3.07
C ASN A 190 12.35 -25.79 4.38
N GLY A 191 11.31 -26.55 4.70
CA GLY A 191 11.27 -27.42 5.88
C GLY A 191 11.52 -28.87 5.49
N SER A 192 12.43 -29.53 6.19
CA SER A 192 12.69 -30.97 6.07
C SER A 192 11.90 -31.82 7.07
N THR A 193 11.13 -31.21 7.97
CA THR A 193 10.42 -31.93 9.03
C THR A 193 8.93 -32.11 8.71
N PRO A 194 8.39 -33.35 8.81
CA PRO A 194 6.96 -33.58 8.71
C PRO A 194 6.33 -32.88 9.93
N CYS A 195 5.63 -31.79 9.67
CA CYS A 195 4.81 -31.16 10.70
C CYS A 195 3.82 -32.23 11.17
N ALA A 196 3.83 -32.51 12.47
CA ALA A 196 2.78 -33.27 13.12
C ALA A 196 1.41 -32.77 12.61
N SER A 197 0.68 -33.68 11.98
CA SER A 197 -0.78 -33.68 11.85
C SER A 197 -1.46 -32.32 11.65
N GLY A 198 -1.79 -31.99 10.39
CA GLY A 198 -3.08 -31.39 10.08
C GLY A 198 -3.23 -29.87 10.17
N GLN A 199 -2.17 -29.08 10.36
CA GLN A 199 -2.30 -27.63 10.22
C GLN A 199 -2.23 -27.24 8.74
N SER A 200 -3.39 -27.00 8.15
CA SER A 200 -3.49 -26.27 6.90
C SER A 200 -2.92 -24.87 7.14
N TYR A 201 -1.73 -24.61 6.63
CA TYR A 201 -1.16 -23.26 6.64
C TYR A 201 -1.82 -22.42 5.54
N HIS A 202 -3.15 -22.29 5.61
CA HIS A 202 -3.89 -21.31 4.85
C HIS A 202 -3.53 -19.94 5.43
N SER A 203 -2.81 -19.14 4.63
CA SER A 203 -2.44 -17.75 4.91
C SER A 203 -1.92 -17.49 6.31
N VAL A 204 -0.59 -17.47 6.48
CA VAL A 204 0.04 -16.91 7.69
C VAL A 204 -0.49 -15.49 7.88
N ASP A 205 -1.35 -15.31 8.90
CA ASP A 205 -2.10 -14.10 9.28
C ASP A 205 -1.17 -13.00 9.85
N GLY A 206 -0.05 -12.75 9.17
CA GLY A 206 1.01 -11.82 9.60
C GLY A 206 1.76 -12.21 10.87
N ARG A 207 1.22 -13.12 11.70
CA ARG A 207 1.84 -13.53 12.96
C ARG A 207 3.13 -14.30 12.74
N MET A 208 4.14 -13.94 13.53
CA MET A 208 5.40 -14.64 13.59
C MET A 208 5.20 -16.06 14.17
N LYS A 209 5.81 -17.06 13.53
CA LYS A 209 5.80 -18.45 14.01
C LYS A 209 7.12 -19.14 13.68
N VAL A 210 7.76 -19.72 14.69
CA VAL A 210 8.89 -20.64 14.50
C VAL A 210 8.37 -21.93 13.89
N VAL A 211 8.85 -22.26 12.70
CA VAL A 211 8.46 -23.45 11.91
C VAL A 211 9.59 -24.46 11.78
N ILE A 212 10.84 -24.05 12.04
CA ILE A 212 12.02 -24.93 12.05
C ILE A 212 12.73 -24.69 13.37
N GLN A 213 12.79 -25.72 14.21
CA GLN A 213 13.43 -25.65 15.52
C GLN A 213 14.85 -26.24 15.48
N PRO A 214 15.81 -25.71 16.25
CA PRO A 214 17.13 -26.29 16.38
C PRO A 214 17.05 -27.72 16.91
N GLN A 215 17.66 -28.66 16.19
CA GLN A 215 17.67 -30.07 16.56
C GLN A 215 18.87 -30.41 17.43
N SER A 216 18.69 -31.37 18.35
CA SER A 216 19.80 -31.92 19.14
C SER A 216 20.71 -32.73 18.23
N GLN A 217 22.03 -32.61 18.42
CA GLN A 217 23.04 -33.32 17.65
C GLN A 217 24.03 -34.03 18.57
N HIS A 218 24.45 -35.23 18.18
CA HIS A 218 25.56 -35.95 18.78
C HIS A 218 26.78 -35.74 17.89
N LEU A 219 27.84 -35.16 18.46
CA LEU A 219 29.04 -34.79 17.73
C LEU A 219 30.27 -35.42 18.39
N HIS A 220 31.26 -35.76 17.58
CA HIS A 220 32.58 -36.18 18.03
C HIS A 220 33.44 -34.97 18.40
N ALA A 221 34.46 -35.21 19.24
CA ALA A 221 35.43 -34.19 19.58
C ALA A 221 36.13 -33.66 18.31
N GLY A 222 36.11 -32.34 18.12
CA GLY A 222 36.66 -31.69 16.93
C GLY A 222 35.61 -31.34 15.86
N GLU A 223 34.38 -31.84 15.94
CA GLU A 223 33.31 -31.48 15.00
C GLU A 223 32.62 -30.15 15.37
N ALA A 224 32.22 -29.39 14.36
CA ALA A 224 31.48 -28.15 14.54
C ALA A 224 29.97 -28.41 14.65
N LEU A 225 29.31 -27.71 15.57
CA LEU A 225 27.85 -27.78 15.73
C LEU A 225 27.18 -26.80 14.77
N LEU A 226 26.23 -27.29 13.96
CA LEU A 226 25.42 -26.48 13.06
C LEU A 226 23.95 -26.50 13.50
N LEU A 227 23.46 -25.40 14.05
CA LEU A 227 22.04 -25.26 14.41
C LEU A 227 21.30 -24.40 13.39
N GLU A 228 20.03 -24.74 13.15
CA GLU A 228 19.15 -24.00 12.25
C GLU A 228 17.83 -23.69 12.98
N CYS A 229 17.45 -22.42 12.99
CA CYS A 229 16.11 -21.97 13.35
C CYS A 229 15.39 -21.55 12.07
N GLY A 230 14.08 -21.39 12.05
CA GLY A 230 13.39 -20.77 10.92
C GLY A 230 12.01 -20.33 11.34
N ALA A 231 11.72 -19.06 11.10
CA ALA A 231 10.43 -18.46 11.40
C ALA A 231 9.81 -17.81 10.17
N VAL A 232 8.49 -17.88 10.11
CA VAL A 232 7.66 -17.17 9.15
C VAL A 232 6.99 -15.99 9.84
N GLY A 233 6.66 -14.94 9.09
CA GLY A 233 6.02 -13.75 9.66
C GLY A 233 5.97 -12.56 8.71
N ARG A 234 5.16 -11.56 9.07
CA ARG A 234 5.11 -10.23 8.45
C ARG A 234 5.09 -9.16 9.57
N PRO A 235 6.14 -8.36 9.77
CA PRO A 235 7.35 -8.25 8.94
C PRO A 235 8.24 -9.48 9.04
N ILE A 236 9.29 -9.50 8.22
CA ILE A 236 10.31 -10.55 8.25
C ILE A 236 10.89 -10.73 9.68
N PRO A 237 10.94 -11.96 10.23
CA PRO A 237 11.48 -12.22 11.58
C PRO A 237 12.97 -11.91 11.68
N ARG A 238 13.41 -11.43 12.84
CA ARG A 238 14.82 -11.27 13.19
C ARG A 238 15.24 -12.39 14.13
N TYR A 239 16.46 -12.90 13.99
CA TYR A 239 16.94 -14.02 14.81
C TYR A 239 17.91 -13.52 15.88
N GLN A 240 17.89 -14.16 17.05
CA GLN A 240 18.95 -14.03 18.06
C GLN A 240 19.16 -15.36 18.80
N TRP A 241 20.41 -15.84 18.82
CA TRP A 241 20.77 -17.08 19.51
C TRP A 241 21.20 -16.87 20.96
N TYR A 242 20.84 -17.85 21.79
CA TYR A 242 21.22 -17.96 23.19
C TYR A 242 21.82 -19.33 23.48
N ARG A 243 22.87 -19.37 24.31
CA ARG A 243 23.48 -20.59 24.85
C ARG A 243 23.24 -20.65 26.36
N ASN A 244 22.52 -21.66 26.83
CA ASN A 244 22.16 -21.83 28.24
C ASN A 244 21.52 -20.56 28.86
N GLY A 245 20.71 -19.83 28.08
CA GLY A 245 20.07 -18.58 28.51
C GLY A 245 20.94 -17.32 28.37
N VAL A 246 22.21 -17.45 27.98
CA VAL A 246 23.13 -16.32 27.76
C VAL A 246 23.15 -15.94 26.29
N LEU A 247 23.06 -14.64 26.01
CA LEU A 247 23.13 -14.07 24.66
C LEU A 247 24.44 -14.47 23.96
N ILE A 248 24.36 -14.94 22.72
CA ILE A 248 25.53 -15.11 21.85
C ILE A 248 25.66 -13.83 21.00
N PRO A 249 26.66 -12.96 21.24
CA PRO A 249 26.78 -11.71 20.51
C PRO A 249 26.90 -11.94 18.99
N ASN A 250 26.22 -11.10 18.21
CA ASN A 250 26.22 -11.12 16.74
C ASN A 250 25.69 -12.41 16.08
N ALA A 251 25.17 -13.36 16.86
CA ALA A 251 24.49 -14.54 16.34
C ALA A 251 23.05 -14.20 15.95
N THR A 252 22.91 -13.45 14.86
CA THR A 252 21.61 -12.93 14.36
C THR A 252 21.14 -13.60 13.07
N LYS A 253 21.84 -14.64 12.64
CA LYS A 253 21.53 -15.40 11.43
C LYS A 253 20.67 -16.61 11.77
N ARG A 254 19.87 -17.03 10.79
CA ARG A 254 19.06 -18.25 10.83
C ARG A 254 19.86 -19.51 11.20
N LYS A 255 21.13 -19.59 10.77
CA LYS A 255 22.05 -20.69 11.08
C LYS A 255 23.13 -20.22 12.04
N LEU A 256 23.38 -21.01 13.08
CA LEU A 256 24.48 -20.82 14.03
C LEU A 256 25.50 -21.93 13.83
N VAL A 257 26.76 -21.55 13.61
CA VAL A 257 27.90 -22.46 13.62
C VAL A 257 28.67 -22.22 14.91
N VAL A 258 28.81 -23.24 15.74
CA VAL A 258 29.68 -23.22 16.91
C VAL A 258 30.92 -24.07 16.57
N PRO A 259 32.10 -23.44 16.39
CA PRO A 259 33.34 -24.18 16.12
C PRO A 259 33.68 -25.13 17.27
N SER A 260 34.43 -26.19 16.97
CA SER A 260 35.01 -27.04 18.00
C SER A 260 36.10 -26.28 18.76
N GLU A 261 36.10 -26.36 20.10
CA GLU A 261 37.23 -25.89 20.90
C GLU A 261 38.34 -26.94 20.86
N GLN A 262 39.45 -26.63 20.19
CA GLN A 262 40.67 -27.41 20.27
C GLN A 262 41.40 -27.06 21.57
N ASN A 263 40.99 -27.65 22.69
CA ASN A 263 41.80 -27.60 23.91
C ASN A 263 42.35 -29.01 24.23
N PRO A 264 43.64 -29.29 23.97
CA PRO A 264 44.21 -30.64 24.01
C PRO A 264 44.41 -31.20 25.44
N THR A 265 43.86 -30.59 26.49
CA THR A 265 44.16 -30.95 27.89
C THR A 265 42.97 -31.36 28.76
N ARG A 266 41.77 -31.57 28.20
CA ARG A 266 40.64 -32.09 28.98
C ARG A 266 40.02 -33.33 28.34
N HIS A 267 39.85 -34.37 29.15
CA HIS A 267 39.07 -35.56 28.82
C HIS A 267 37.70 -35.17 28.22
N PRO A 268 37.14 -35.99 27.31
CA PRO A 268 35.85 -35.71 26.69
C PRO A 268 34.74 -35.75 27.75
N THR A 269 34.39 -34.57 28.27
CA THR A 269 33.21 -34.42 29.12
C THR A 269 31.98 -34.33 28.22
N LEU A 270 31.00 -35.20 28.42
CA LEU A 270 29.68 -35.12 27.79
C LEU A 270 28.97 -33.83 28.28
N THR A 271 29.20 -32.70 27.63
CA THR A 271 28.51 -31.45 27.95
C THR A 271 27.21 -31.35 27.17
N SER A 272 26.08 -31.58 27.83
CA SER A 272 24.76 -31.21 27.31
C SER A 272 24.62 -29.68 27.35
N THR A 273 24.57 -29.03 26.19
CA THR A 273 24.40 -27.57 26.08
C THR A 273 23.08 -27.29 25.36
N ARG A 274 22.21 -26.46 25.95
CA ARG A 274 20.93 -26.05 25.34
C ARG A 274 21.11 -24.74 24.57
N HIS A 275 20.69 -24.74 23.32
CA HIS A 275 20.62 -23.54 22.48
C HIS A 275 19.17 -23.24 22.13
N ARG A 276 18.78 -21.97 22.19
CA ARG A 276 17.46 -21.50 21.76
C ARG A 276 17.66 -20.29 20.86
N CYS A 277 16.86 -20.21 19.80
CA CYS A 277 16.69 -18.99 19.02
C CYS A 277 15.39 -18.32 19.46
N LEU A 278 15.45 -17.02 19.72
CA LEU A 278 14.27 -16.18 19.83
C LEU A 278 14.16 -15.36 18.54
N ASP A 279 12.92 -15.07 18.17
CA ASP A 279 12.63 -14.15 17.10
C ASP A 279 11.91 -12.93 17.70
N ASP A 280 12.41 -11.73 17.41
CA ASP A 280 11.89 -10.43 17.85
C ASP A 280 11.34 -9.63 16.65
#